data_AF-A0A818DJL7-F1
#
_entry.id   AF-A0A818DJL7-F1
#
_cell.length_a   1.000
_cell.length_b   1.000
_cell.length_c   1.000
_cell.angle_alpha   90.00
_cell.angle_beta   90.00
_cell.angle_gamma   90.00
#
_symmetry.space_group_name_H-M   'P 1'
#
loop_
_entity.id
_entity.type
_entity.pdbx_description
1 polymer ?
#
loop_
_entity_poly.entity_id
_entity_poly.type
_entity_poly.pdbx_seq_one_letter_code
_entity_poly.pdbx_strand_id
1 'polypeptide(L)'
;MFIDNLVFNLAPSSNHYRYSESIKKFAICVYVLGGKQRYEFVRLNMSGSIPVLPTVLDLINKSDMTLTEAEFRFNSLQQFQSGFGFCSEGTTGVIPKVEYDSSTNSFIGFTTPTIDGISLMKHYDADTFDDFKTIYNTNETAPLLNIHMFQSISTEDDPTNFPKPILLSAYGVDNKFTALDILRLWIYFFERCLDKDVRIIGFSTGADNKYVSAMHLANPVHIVTKWRNRLLSPTTDLYIGNVKISMPHIEQLINNNSYTKLDHGLKKSDINPKDRQNYNSCIKHNQLENDLSFPIHHKRKHESSLPSSHQLDDIDTLDIQKLISNAYDQALRLVKHSKILDKLNEHKINCLNDLSNYIFNVLNKNSRMINYSFRTENNTSEEFGLDEENDDNDVVVNYAPNQLIDEIPFDPQYDDVSGDDGSILNSTKSDFNGIKIVDNINPALRQSYFKVKINNNIKYLHKQSACWLQSNQITKLSSDRLSRVM
;
A
#
# COMPACT_ATOMS: atom_id res chain seq x y z
N MET A 1 -22.09 15.52 -22.70
CA MET A 1 -20.96 16.10 -21.96
C MET A 1 -19.60 15.73 -22.56
N PHE A 2 -19.22 14.44 -22.66
CA PHE A 2 -17.94 14.04 -23.29
C PHE A 2 -17.80 14.51 -24.74
N ILE A 3 -18.82 14.22 -25.56
CA ILE A 3 -18.82 14.64 -26.97
C ILE A 3 -18.85 16.17 -27.09
N ASP A 4 -19.59 16.86 -26.22
CA ASP A 4 -19.68 18.32 -26.28
C ASP A 4 -18.34 18.98 -25.93
N ASN A 5 -17.57 18.40 -24.99
CA ASN A 5 -16.20 18.85 -24.69
C ASN A 5 -15.25 18.61 -25.86
N LEU A 6 -15.38 17.46 -26.53
CA LEU A 6 -14.61 17.15 -27.73
C LEU A 6 -14.90 18.15 -28.85
N VAL A 7 -16.18 18.40 -29.16
CA VAL A 7 -16.61 19.38 -30.16
C VAL A 7 -16.11 20.78 -29.81
N PHE A 8 -16.24 21.18 -28.54
CA PHE A 8 -15.76 22.47 -28.06
C PHE A 8 -14.24 22.63 -28.26
N ASN A 9 -13.46 21.59 -27.98
CA ASN A 9 -12.00 21.63 -28.14
C ASN A 9 -11.54 21.52 -29.60
N LEU A 10 -12.38 20.99 -30.49
CA LEU A 10 -12.09 20.89 -31.93
C LEU A 10 -12.55 22.11 -32.74
N ALA A 11 -13.42 22.96 -32.18
CA ALA A 11 -13.92 24.17 -32.84
C ALA A 11 -12.91 25.34 -32.96
N PRO A 12 -12.01 25.63 -31.98
CA PRO A 12 -11.08 26.75 -32.05
C PRO A 12 -9.72 26.40 -32.70
N SER A 13 -9.11 27.38 -33.38
CA SER A 13 -7.74 27.31 -33.96
C SER A 13 -6.60 27.44 -32.93
N SER A 14 -6.92 27.48 -31.63
CA SER A 14 -5.94 27.71 -30.57
C SER A 14 -5.57 26.41 -29.85
N ASN A 15 -4.28 26.15 -29.70
CA ASN A 15 -3.65 24.97 -29.06
C ASN A 15 -3.96 24.74 -27.55
N HIS A 16 -5.06 25.28 -27.03
CA HIS A 16 -5.39 25.25 -25.60
C HIS A 16 -6.70 24.51 -25.35
N TYR A 17 -6.63 23.18 -25.29
CA TYR A 17 -7.76 22.36 -24.85
C TYR A 17 -8.14 22.68 -23.41
N ARG A 18 -9.44 22.82 -23.17
CA ARG A 18 -10.01 23.01 -21.83
C ARG A 18 -10.84 21.78 -21.48
N TYR A 19 -10.79 21.40 -20.20
CA TYR A 19 -11.50 20.22 -19.71
C TYR A 19 -12.30 20.60 -18.49
N SER A 20 -13.60 20.28 -18.50
CA SER A 20 -14.45 20.41 -17.32
C SER A 20 -14.03 19.41 -16.24
N GLU A 21 -14.41 19.68 -14.98
CA GLU A 21 -14.09 18.79 -13.85
C GLU A 21 -14.61 17.36 -14.06
N SER A 22 -15.79 17.21 -14.63
CA SER A 22 -16.34 15.89 -14.93
C SER A 22 -15.51 15.11 -15.96
N ILE A 23 -14.91 15.80 -16.94
CA ILE A 23 -14.00 15.19 -17.92
C ILE A 23 -12.66 14.84 -17.27
N LYS A 24 -12.15 15.68 -16.36
CA LYS A 24 -10.95 15.37 -15.57
C LYS A 24 -11.16 14.10 -14.72
N LYS A 25 -12.28 14.00 -14.00
CA LYS A 25 -12.65 12.80 -13.22
C LYS A 25 -12.79 11.57 -14.11
N PHE A 26 -13.48 11.71 -15.25
CA PHE A 26 -13.60 10.63 -16.23
C PHE A 26 -12.23 10.18 -16.75
N ALA A 27 -11.34 11.12 -17.08
CA ALA A 27 -9.99 10.82 -17.54
C ALA A 27 -9.16 10.06 -16.49
N ILE A 28 -9.25 10.43 -15.21
CA ILE A 28 -8.62 9.68 -14.11
C ILE A 28 -9.18 8.25 -14.07
N CYS A 29 -10.50 8.08 -14.13
CA CYS A 29 -11.11 6.74 -14.13
C CYS A 29 -10.63 5.88 -15.32
N VAL A 30 -10.58 6.45 -16.53
CA VAL A 30 -10.06 5.76 -17.72
C VAL A 30 -8.60 5.38 -17.55
N TYR A 31 -7.78 6.26 -16.95
CA TYR A 31 -6.37 5.97 -16.71
C TYR A 31 -6.18 4.86 -15.67
N VAL A 32 -6.88 4.93 -14.54
CA VAL A 32 -6.76 3.97 -13.43
C VAL A 32 -7.31 2.60 -13.80
N LEU A 33 -8.50 2.53 -14.40
CA LEU A 33 -9.15 1.26 -14.75
C LEU A 33 -8.67 0.70 -16.09
N GLY A 34 -8.34 1.57 -17.04
CA GLY A 34 -7.91 1.19 -18.39
C GLY A 34 -6.40 1.03 -18.54
N GLY A 35 -5.61 1.62 -17.64
CA GLY A 35 -4.16 1.69 -17.74
C GLY A 35 -3.68 2.70 -18.79
N LYS A 36 -2.37 3.02 -18.73
CA LYS A 36 -1.72 4.02 -19.58
C LYS A 36 -1.93 3.79 -21.08
N GLN A 37 -1.88 2.53 -21.55
CA GLN A 37 -1.99 2.23 -22.98
C GLN A 37 -3.39 2.51 -23.53
N ARG A 38 -4.45 2.09 -22.82
CA ARG A 38 -5.84 2.40 -23.22
C ARG A 38 -6.12 3.89 -23.13
N TYR A 39 -5.59 4.55 -22.10
CA TYR A 39 -5.69 5.99 -21.95
C TYR A 39 -5.08 6.74 -23.16
N GLU A 40 -3.84 6.43 -23.51
CA GLU A 40 -3.15 7.02 -24.66
C GLU A 40 -3.84 6.68 -25.99
N PHE A 41 -4.37 5.46 -26.13
CA PHE A 41 -5.17 5.07 -27.28
C PHE A 41 -6.38 6.00 -27.47
N VAL A 42 -7.18 6.21 -26.42
CA VAL A 42 -8.34 7.12 -26.50
C VAL A 42 -7.89 8.55 -26.79
N ARG A 43 -6.84 9.02 -26.10
CA ARG A 43 -6.31 10.38 -26.25
C ARG A 43 -5.87 10.69 -27.68
N LEU A 44 -5.14 9.76 -28.31
CA LEU A 44 -4.59 9.94 -29.66
C LEU A 44 -5.67 9.82 -30.75
N ASN A 45 -6.65 8.94 -30.57
CA ASN A 45 -7.73 8.75 -31.54
C ASN A 45 -8.85 9.79 -31.42
N MET A 46 -9.01 10.38 -30.24
CA MET A 46 -10.00 11.43 -29.97
C MET A 46 -9.27 12.66 -29.42
N SER A 47 -8.49 13.32 -30.27
CA SER A 47 -7.70 14.50 -29.89
C SER A 47 -8.60 15.60 -29.29
N GLY A 48 -8.22 16.13 -28.13
CA GLY A 48 -9.01 17.13 -27.39
C GLY A 48 -10.13 16.56 -26.52
N SER A 49 -10.38 15.24 -26.54
CA SER A 49 -11.45 14.63 -25.72
C SER A 49 -11.08 14.51 -24.23
N ILE A 50 -9.82 14.16 -23.95
CA ILE A 50 -9.27 13.96 -22.60
C ILE A 50 -7.90 14.66 -22.47
N PRO A 51 -7.45 15.00 -21.25
CA PRO A 51 -6.18 15.68 -21.03
C PRO A 51 -4.94 14.90 -21.50
N VAL A 52 -3.80 15.59 -21.57
CA VAL A 52 -2.51 14.92 -21.80
C VAL A 52 -2.04 14.19 -20.55
N LEU A 53 -1.18 13.18 -20.73
CA LEU A 53 -0.72 12.31 -19.65
C LEU A 53 -0.12 13.08 -18.46
N PRO A 54 0.76 14.09 -18.63
CA PRO A 54 1.28 14.87 -17.50
C PRO A 54 0.18 15.56 -16.70
N THR A 55 -0.87 16.06 -17.37
CA THR A 55 -2.02 16.69 -16.71
C THR A 55 -2.83 15.69 -15.91
N VAL A 56 -3.06 14.47 -16.42
CA VAL A 56 -3.77 13.45 -15.63
C VAL A 56 -2.95 12.96 -14.45
N LEU A 57 -1.64 12.80 -14.62
CA LEU A 57 -0.75 12.44 -13.50
C LEU A 57 -0.73 13.55 -12.44
N ASP A 58 -0.67 14.82 -12.85
CA ASP A 58 -0.80 15.97 -11.93
C ASP A 58 -2.15 15.98 -11.21
N LEU A 59 -3.25 15.68 -11.92
CA LEU A 59 -4.58 15.58 -11.32
C LEU A 59 -4.69 14.42 -10.31
N ILE A 60 -4.05 13.28 -10.58
CA ILE A 60 -3.97 12.16 -9.64
C ILE A 60 -3.16 12.57 -8.42
N ASN A 61 -2.00 13.19 -8.61
CA ASN A 61 -1.12 13.61 -7.52
C ASN A 61 -1.75 14.69 -6.63
N LYS A 62 -2.57 15.58 -7.23
CA LYS A 62 -3.32 16.63 -6.51
C LYS A 62 -4.63 16.14 -5.90
N SER A 63 -5.06 14.92 -6.22
CA SER A 63 -6.26 14.36 -5.61
C SER A 63 -5.96 13.90 -4.19
N ASP A 64 -6.96 13.92 -3.31
CA ASP A 64 -6.89 13.37 -1.94
C ASP A 64 -6.73 11.83 -1.91
N MET A 65 -6.30 11.22 -3.03
CA MET A 65 -6.07 9.80 -3.21
C MET A 65 -4.62 9.41 -2.94
N THR A 66 -3.69 10.37 -2.91
CA THR A 66 -2.30 10.09 -2.51
C THR A 66 -2.26 9.74 -1.03
N LEU A 67 -1.42 8.76 -0.71
CA LEU A 67 -1.25 8.25 0.65
C LEU A 67 0.17 8.52 1.07
N THR A 68 0.32 9.11 2.24
CA THR A 68 1.62 9.19 2.91
C THR A 68 1.86 7.90 3.68
N GLU A 69 3.08 7.35 3.61
CA GLU A 69 3.44 6.17 4.39
C GLU A 69 3.19 6.43 5.89
N ALA A 70 2.55 5.47 6.55
CA ALA A 70 2.18 5.50 7.97
C ALA A 70 1.24 6.63 8.40
N GLU A 71 0.64 7.37 7.47
CA GLU A 71 -0.45 8.29 7.77
C GLU A 71 -1.74 7.53 8.08
N PHE A 72 -2.49 7.97 9.09
CA PHE A 72 -3.81 7.44 9.43
C PHE A 72 -4.92 8.42 9.05
N ARG A 73 -5.76 8.05 8.09
CA ARG A 73 -6.78 8.92 7.48
C ARG A 73 -8.14 8.87 8.18
N PHE A 74 -8.18 8.96 9.51
CA PHE A 74 -9.45 8.92 10.26
C PHE A 74 -10.41 10.05 9.90
N ASN A 75 -9.92 11.22 9.47
CA ASN A 75 -10.77 12.32 9.01
C ASN A 75 -11.61 11.95 7.78
N SER A 76 -11.12 11.03 6.93
CA SER A 76 -11.87 10.56 5.76
C SER A 76 -13.09 9.72 6.15
N LEU A 77 -13.21 9.26 7.40
CA LEU A 77 -14.35 8.48 7.86
C LEU A 77 -15.63 9.32 8.05
N GLN A 78 -15.53 10.64 8.18
CA GLN A 78 -16.68 11.54 8.32
C GLN A 78 -17.64 11.49 7.12
N GLN A 79 -17.20 10.93 5.98
CA GLN A 79 -18.06 10.74 4.81
C GLN A 79 -19.11 9.64 5.00
N PHE A 80 -19.00 8.80 6.04
CA PHE A 80 -19.94 7.71 6.29
C PHE A 80 -21.04 8.14 7.26
N GLN A 81 -22.29 8.06 6.80
CA GLN A 81 -23.46 8.48 7.57
C GLN A 81 -23.86 7.50 8.68
N SER A 82 -23.58 6.20 8.51
CA SER A 82 -24.03 5.19 9.46
C SER A 82 -23.29 5.26 10.79
N GLY A 83 -22.06 5.79 10.82
CA GLY A 83 -21.23 5.81 12.03
C GLY A 83 -20.82 4.43 12.51
N PHE A 84 -20.94 3.38 11.69
CA PHE A 84 -20.60 1.99 12.05
C PHE A 84 -19.78 1.31 10.96
N GLY A 85 -18.75 0.54 11.35
CA GLY A 85 -17.94 -0.20 10.38
C GLY A 85 -17.06 -1.30 10.97
N PHE A 86 -16.41 -2.02 10.07
CA PHE A 86 -15.36 -2.99 10.38
C PHE A 86 -14.00 -2.45 9.96
N CYS A 87 -12.99 -2.73 10.77
CA CYS A 87 -11.60 -2.54 10.39
C CYS A 87 -11.01 -3.87 9.90
N SER A 88 -10.24 -3.82 8.83
CA SER A 88 -9.54 -4.98 8.29
C SER A 88 -8.05 -4.69 8.25
N GLU A 89 -7.24 -5.59 8.77
CA GLU A 89 -5.78 -5.50 8.75
C GLU A 89 -5.19 -6.70 8.01
N GLY A 90 -4.25 -6.44 7.11
CA GLY A 90 -3.57 -7.49 6.37
C GLY A 90 -2.21 -7.04 5.87
N THR A 91 -1.32 -8.02 5.65
CA THR A 91 0.00 -7.77 5.08
C THR A 91 0.11 -8.39 3.69
N THR A 92 0.84 -7.73 2.80
CA THR A 92 1.19 -8.26 1.47
C THR A 92 2.68 -8.12 1.23
N GLY A 93 3.26 -9.07 0.49
CA GLY A 93 4.65 -8.96 0.04
C GLY A 93 4.85 -7.79 -0.92
N VAL A 94 5.99 -7.10 -0.79
CA VAL A 94 6.41 -6.03 -1.71
C VAL A 94 7.86 -6.25 -2.13
N ILE A 95 8.25 -5.63 -3.24
CA ILE A 95 9.66 -5.59 -3.65
C ILE A 95 10.36 -4.57 -2.73
N PRO A 96 11.34 -4.99 -1.91
CA PRO A 96 12.02 -4.06 -1.01
C PRO A 96 12.77 -3.01 -1.83
N LYS A 97 12.39 -1.75 -1.65
CA LYS A 97 12.98 -0.63 -2.39
C LYS A 97 12.84 0.66 -1.59
N VAL A 98 13.94 1.39 -1.47
CA VAL A 98 13.94 2.72 -0.86
C VAL A 98 13.69 3.77 -1.92
N GLU A 99 12.75 4.67 -1.67
CA GLU A 99 12.43 5.81 -2.54
C GLU A 99 12.42 7.11 -1.75
N TYR A 100 12.64 8.24 -2.42
CA TYR A 100 12.54 9.56 -1.83
C TYR A 100 11.18 10.15 -2.17
N ASP A 101 10.39 10.46 -1.15
CA ASP A 101 9.13 11.17 -1.30
C ASP A 101 9.37 12.68 -1.18
N SER A 102 9.35 13.35 -2.33
CA SER A 102 9.52 14.81 -2.41
C SER A 102 8.41 15.62 -1.74
N SER A 103 7.22 15.04 -1.55
CA SER A 103 6.08 15.74 -0.94
C SER A 103 6.26 15.88 0.57
N THR A 104 6.87 14.88 1.19
CA THR A 104 7.13 14.83 2.62
C THR A 104 8.57 15.11 3.00
N ASN A 105 9.46 15.21 2.01
CA ASN A 105 10.91 15.32 2.19
C ASN A 105 11.49 14.19 3.06
N SER A 106 10.97 12.97 2.88
CA SER A 106 11.39 11.79 3.63
C SER A 106 11.69 10.60 2.71
N PHE A 107 12.35 9.59 3.25
CA PHE A 107 12.65 8.33 2.59
C PHE A 107 11.61 7.28 3.01
N ILE A 108 11.07 6.56 2.02
CA ILE A 108 10.05 5.53 2.20
C ILE A 108 10.60 4.15 1.79
N GLY A 109 9.95 3.09 2.26
CA GLY A 109 10.29 1.70 1.90
C GLY A 109 11.28 1.00 2.86
N PHE A 110 11.65 1.67 3.95
CA PHE A 110 12.23 1.02 5.12
C PHE A 110 11.13 0.40 6.00
N THR A 111 11.49 -0.55 6.86
CA THR A 111 10.58 -1.04 7.90
C THR A 111 10.20 0.11 8.82
N THR A 112 8.93 0.51 8.79
CA THR A 112 8.46 1.66 9.57
C THR A 112 8.52 1.35 11.06
N PRO A 113 9.19 2.18 11.87
CA PRO A 113 9.26 1.96 13.30
C PRO A 113 7.89 2.18 13.93
N THR A 114 7.62 1.42 14.99
CA THR A 114 6.39 1.49 15.74
C THR A 114 6.67 1.78 17.21
N ILE A 115 5.82 2.60 17.83
CA ILE A 115 5.79 2.82 19.29
C ILE A 115 4.44 2.32 19.77
N ASP A 116 4.44 1.31 20.64
CA ASP A 116 3.22 0.65 21.12
C ASP A 116 2.32 0.16 19.98
N GLY A 117 2.92 -0.36 18.90
CA GLY A 117 2.22 -0.85 17.70
C GLY A 117 1.74 0.24 16.74
N ILE A 118 1.88 1.52 17.09
CA ILE A 118 1.50 2.65 16.24
C ILE A 118 2.70 3.06 15.39
N SER A 119 2.53 3.10 14.07
CA SER A 119 3.58 3.50 13.13
C SER A 119 3.91 4.99 13.21
N LEU A 120 5.19 5.32 13.03
CA LEU A 120 5.68 6.69 13.02
C LEU A 120 5.75 7.23 11.58
N MET A 121 4.95 8.26 11.32
CA MET A 121 4.94 8.96 10.03
C MET A 121 6.23 9.77 9.84
N LYS A 122 6.78 9.79 8.61
CA LYS A 122 7.97 10.59 8.23
C LYS A 122 9.20 10.36 9.13
N HIS A 123 9.39 9.13 9.60
CA HIS A 123 10.49 8.84 10.52
C HIS A 123 11.88 8.97 9.88
N TYR A 124 11.99 8.70 8.58
CA TYR A 124 13.26 8.70 7.86
C TYR A 124 13.44 9.99 7.07
N ASP A 125 13.75 11.08 7.77
CA ASP A 125 14.26 12.30 7.17
C ASP A 125 15.79 12.32 7.19
N ALA A 126 16.37 13.02 6.23
CA ALA A 126 17.82 13.24 6.20
C ALA A 126 18.10 14.57 5.52
N ASP A 127 18.86 15.42 6.19
CA ASP A 127 19.31 16.70 5.66
C ASP A 127 20.66 16.57 4.95
N THR A 128 21.50 15.62 5.39
CA THR A 128 22.78 15.31 4.77
C THR A 128 22.80 13.92 4.14
N PHE A 129 23.74 13.71 3.21
CA PHE A 129 23.94 12.40 2.60
C PHE A 129 24.45 11.36 3.62
N ASP A 130 25.19 11.79 4.64
CA ASP A 130 25.72 10.91 5.68
C ASP A 130 24.64 10.46 6.66
N ASP A 131 23.67 11.32 6.98
CA ASP A 131 22.47 10.92 7.72
C ASP A 131 21.71 9.83 6.95
N PHE A 132 21.48 10.06 5.65
CA PHE A 132 20.83 9.08 4.79
C PHE A 132 21.61 7.76 4.72
N LYS A 133 22.94 7.82 4.58
CA LYS A 133 23.81 6.63 4.56
C LYS A 133 23.73 5.88 5.89
N THR A 134 23.66 6.60 7.01
CA THR A 134 23.49 6.01 8.33
C THR A 134 22.14 5.29 8.41
N ILE A 135 21.05 5.98 8.06
CA ILE A 135 19.70 5.41 8.02
C ILE A 135 19.67 4.15 7.16
N TYR A 136 20.23 4.20 5.96
CA TYR A 136 20.23 3.08 5.02
C TYR A 136 20.98 1.86 5.57
N ASN A 137 22.10 2.07 6.24
CA ASN A 137 22.91 0.97 6.77
C ASN A 137 22.37 0.40 8.08
N THR A 138 21.61 1.17 8.85
CA THR A 138 21.07 0.72 10.15
C THR A 138 19.66 0.15 10.06
N ASN A 139 18.91 0.44 9.00
CA ASN A 139 17.51 0.05 8.87
C ASN A 139 17.30 -0.96 7.74
N GLU A 140 16.46 -1.96 8.00
CA GLU A 140 16.07 -2.94 7.00
C GLU A 140 15.02 -2.34 6.05
N THR A 141 15.12 -2.68 4.76
CA THR A 141 14.06 -2.41 3.79
C THR A 141 12.83 -3.27 4.08
N ALA A 142 11.63 -2.72 3.96
CA ALA A 142 10.40 -3.44 4.28
C ALA A 142 10.11 -4.55 3.23
N PRO A 143 10.05 -5.84 3.63
CA PRO A 143 9.64 -6.92 2.74
C PRO A 143 8.11 -7.02 2.59
N LEU A 144 7.35 -6.44 3.53
CA LEU A 144 5.90 -6.47 3.54
C LEU A 144 5.33 -5.06 3.66
N LEU A 145 4.12 -4.89 3.13
CA LEU A 145 3.28 -3.71 3.34
C LEU A 145 2.11 -4.12 4.24
N ASN A 146 1.99 -3.51 5.41
CA ASN A 146 0.80 -3.64 6.25
C ASN A 146 -0.26 -2.64 5.77
N ILE A 147 -1.50 -3.10 5.64
CA ILE A 147 -2.61 -2.35 5.07
C ILE A 147 -3.79 -2.40 6.03
N HIS A 148 -4.33 -1.23 6.30
CA HIS A 148 -5.50 -1.04 7.16
C HIS A 148 -6.66 -0.48 6.36
N MET A 149 -7.75 -1.24 6.29
CA MET A 149 -8.97 -0.85 5.58
C MET A 149 -10.10 -0.61 6.58
N PHE A 150 -10.99 0.32 6.26
CA PHE A 150 -12.27 0.49 6.93
C PHE A 150 -13.40 0.23 5.95
N GLN A 151 -14.32 -0.64 6.35
CA GLN A 151 -15.54 -0.93 5.60
C GLN A 151 -16.73 -0.48 6.44
N SER A 152 -17.39 0.61 6.03
CA SER A 152 -18.64 1.03 6.63
C SER A 152 -19.71 -0.04 6.42
N ILE A 153 -20.59 -0.21 7.39
CA ILE A 153 -21.80 -1.01 7.22
C ILE A 153 -22.86 -0.09 6.59
N SER A 154 -23.49 -0.56 5.52
CA SER A 154 -24.67 0.11 4.98
C SER A 154 -25.83 -0.12 5.93
N THR A 155 -26.50 0.95 6.35
CA THR A 155 -27.82 0.87 6.98
C THR A 155 -28.94 0.99 5.94
N GLU A 156 -28.60 1.18 4.67
CA GLU A 156 -29.57 1.27 3.58
C GLU A 156 -29.90 -0.12 3.04
N ASP A 157 -31.19 -0.35 2.80
CA ASP A 157 -31.73 -1.58 2.22
C ASP A 157 -31.37 -1.77 0.73
N ASP A 158 -30.70 -0.79 0.11
CA ASP A 158 -30.29 -0.87 -1.29
C ASP A 158 -28.94 -1.62 -1.43
N PRO A 159 -28.94 -2.86 -1.97
CA PRO A 159 -27.73 -3.64 -2.17
C PRO A 159 -26.80 -3.05 -3.24
N THR A 160 -27.22 -2.00 -3.96
CA THR A 160 -26.38 -1.31 -4.95
C THR A 160 -25.62 -0.12 -4.36
N ASN A 161 -25.97 0.31 -3.14
CA ASN A 161 -25.34 1.45 -2.46
C ASN A 161 -24.43 1.01 -1.29
N PHE A 162 -23.61 -0.02 -1.51
CA PHE A 162 -22.61 -0.39 -0.51
C PHE A 162 -21.54 0.71 -0.39
N PRO A 163 -21.29 1.22 0.82
CA PRO A 163 -20.23 2.19 1.03
C PRO A 163 -18.90 1.56 0.63
N LYS A 164 -18.09 2.32 -0.11
CA LYS A 164 -16.80 1.83 -0.59
C LYS A 164 -15.81 1.74 0.58
N PRO A 165 -14.96 0.70 0.62
CA PRO A 165 -13.93 0.61 1.64
C PRO A 165 -12.93 1.77 1.48
N ILE A 166 -12.46 2.29 2.62
CA ILE A 166 -11.40 3.29 2.67
C ILE A 166 -10.11 2.65 3.14
N LEU A 167 -9.02 2.98 2.48
CA LEU A 167 -7.67 2.72 2.98
C LEU A 167 -7.35 3.74 4.08
N LEU A 168 -7.28 3.26 5.32
CA LEU A 168 -6.97 4.09 6.49
C LEU A 168 -5.48 4.40 6.61
N SER A 169 -4.63 3.39 6.40
CA SER A 169 -3.18 3.52 6.49
C SER A 169 -2.49 2.38 5.78
N ALA A 170 -1.29 2.65 5.27
CA ALA A 170 -0.38 1.63 4.75
C ALA A 170 1.07 1.99 5.11
N TYR A 171 1.87 1.01 5.50
CA TYR A 171 3.28 1.21 5.83
C TYR A 171 4.11 -0.07 5.76
N GLY A 172 5.40 0.08 5.47
CA GLY A 172 6.35 -1.04 5.38
C GLY A 172 6.58 -1.71 6.74
N VAL A 173 6.59 -3.05 6.77
CA VAL A 173 6.85 -3.86 7.96
C VAL A 173 7.73 -5.07 7.65
N ASP A 174 8.41 -5.60 8.67
CA ASP A 174 9.25 -6.81 8.62
C ASP A 174 8.60 -8.03 9.29
N ASN A 175 7.31 -7.93 9.64
CA ASN A 175 6.56 -8.93 10.40
C ASN A 175 7.12 -9.23 11.80
N LYS A 176 7.96 -8.37 12.41
CA LYS A 176 8.47 -8.61 13.78
C LYS A 176 7.55 -8.10 14.90
N PHE A 177 6.44 -7.43 14.56
CA PHE A 177 5.44 -6.96 15.54
C PHE A 177 4.81 -8.12 16.33
N THR A 178 4.43 -7.86 17.57
CA THR A 178 3.83 -8.84 18.47
C THR A 178 2.30 -8.76 18.48
N ALA A 179 1.65 -9.77 19.07
CA ALA A 179 0.21 -9.74 19.32
C ALA A 179 -0.23 -8.57 20.22
N LEU A 180 0.66 -8.07 21.09
CA LEU A 180 0.38 -6.93 21.95
C LEU A 180 0.41 -5.62 21.16
N ASP A 181 1.35 -5.49 20.22
CA ASP A 181 1.44 -4.33 19.33
C ASP A 181 0.19 -4.20 18.47
N ILE A 182 -0.27 -5.33 17.90
CA ILE A 182 -1.54 -5.40 17.15
C ILE A 182 -2.71 -4.94 18.03
N LEU A 183 -2.80 -5.45 19.26
CA LEU A 183 -3.91 -5.10 20.16
C LEU A 183 -3.92 -3.61 20.51
N ARG A 184 -2.74 -3.02 20.77
CA ARG A 184 -2.60 -1.59 21.04
C ARG A 184 -2.98 -0.74 19.83
N LEU A 185 -2.59 -1.18 18.63
CA LEU A 185 -3.00 -0.54 17.39
C LEU A 185 -4.53 -0.60 17.18
N TRP A 186 -5.17 -1.73 17.49
CA TRP A 186 -6.63 -1.85 17.42
C TRP A 186 -7.35 -0.97 18.44
N ILE A 187 -6.82 -0.84 19.66
CA ILE A 187 -7.34 0.10 20.66
C ILE A 187 -7.20 1.54 20.13
N TYR A 188 -6.04 1.89 19.58
CA TYR A 188 -5.82 3.19 18.96
C TYR A 188 -6.83 3.46 17.83
N PHE A 189 -7.12 2.48 16.96
CA PHE A 189 -8.13 2.63 15.91
C PHE A 189 -9.52 2.84 16.49
N PHE A 190 -9.87 2.08 17.52
CA PHE A 190 -11.16 2.19 18.19
C PHE A 190 -11.37 3.60 18.76
N GLU A 191 -10.39 4.12 19.49
CA GLU A 191 -10.43 5.47 20.07
C GLU A 191 -10.51 6.55 18.98
N ARG A 192 -9.66 6.46 17.95
CA ARG A 192 -9.61 7.47 16.87
C ARG A 192 -10.84 7.46 15.97
N CYS A 193 -11.46 6.31 15.75
CA CYS A 193 -12.74 6.23 15.07
C CYS A 193 -13.86 6.80 15.96
N LEU A 194 -13.85 6.50 17.26
CA LEU A 194 -14.84 7.03 18.20
C LEU A 194 -14.81 8.55 18.29
N ASP A 195 -13.62 9.17 18.26
CA ASP A 195 -13.42 10.63 18.18
C ASP A 195 -14.06 11.26 16.93
N LYS A 196 -14.40 10.45 15.91
CA LYS A 196 -15.05 10.86 14.66
C LYS A 196 -16.50 10.40 14.58
N ASP A 197 -17.10 10.02 15.71
CA ASP A 197 -18.44 9.45 15.80
C ASP A 197 -18.61 8.16 14.99
N VAL A 198 -17.53 7.41 14.79
CA VAL A 198 -17.52 6.12 14.09
C VAL A 198 -17.22 4.98 15.07
N ARG A 199 -18.14 4.03 15.16
CA ARG A 199 -18.04 2.85 16.02
C ARG A 199 -17.53 1.66 15.22
N ILE A 200 -16.38 1.13 15.62
CA ILE A 200 -15.87 -0.14 15.09
C ILE A 200 -16.64 -1.28 15.77
N ILE A 201 -17.31 -2.11 14.96
CA ILE A 201 -18.06 -3.28 15.44
C ILE A 201 -17.19 -4.53 15.51
N GLY A 202 -16.10 -4.56 14.73
CA GLY A 202 -15.14 -5.63 14.80
C GLY A 202 -13.91 -5.40 13.94
N PHE A 203 -12.91 -6.25 14.18
CA PHE A 203 -11.70 -6.35 13.39
C PHE A 203 -11.71 -7.65 12.59
N SER A 204 -11.24 -7.59 11.35
CA SER A 204 -10.96 -8.76 10.52
C SER A 204 -9.50 -8.77 10.12
N THR A 205 -8.91 -9.95 10.02
CA THR A 205 -7.48 -10.09 9.76
C THR A 205 -7.15 -11.46 9.17
N GLY A 206 -5.93 -11.63 8.70
CA GLY A 206 -5.40 -12.91 8.23
C GLY A 206 -5.24 -13.94 9.36
N ALA A 207 -4.98 -15.18 8.97
CA ALA A 207 -4.83 -16.29 9.92
C ALA A 207 -3.41 -16.42 10.51
N ASP A 208 -2.59 -15.36 10.51
CA ASP A 208 -1.26 -15.39 11.15
C ASP A 208 -1.43 -15.63 12.66
N ASN A 209 -0.57 -16.46 13.25
CA ASN A 209 -0.56 -16.76 14.66
C ASN A 209 -0.54 -15.51 15.55
N LYS A 210 0.13 -14.43 15.12
CA LYS A 210 0.18 -13.16 15.86
C LYS A 210 -1.18 -12.46 15.91
N TYR A 211 -1.87 -12.37 14.78
CA TYR A 211 -3.21 -11.81 14.71
C TYR A 211 -4.23 -12.67 15.45
N VAL A 212 -4.15 -14.00 15.29
CA VAL A 212 -4.98 -14.94 16.05
C VAL A 212 -4.72 -14.79 17.55
N SER A 213 -3.47 -14.61 17.97
CA SER A 213 -3.13 -14.34 19.37
C SER A 213 -3.69 -13.00 19.86
N ALA A 214 -3.62 -11.95 19.05
CA ALA A 214 -4.21 -10.65 19.36
C ALA A 214 -5.74 -10.76 19.49
N MET A 215 -6.42 -11.50 18.62
CA MET A 215 -7.86 -11.80 18.74
C MET A 215 -8.20 -12.55 20.03
N HIS A 216 -7.38 -13.53 20.42
CA HIS A 216 -7.58 -14.24 21.70
C HIS A 216 -7.39 -13.31 22.90
N LEU A 217 -6.48 -12.34 22.81
CA LEU A 217 -6.29 -11.31 23.84
C LEU A 217 -7.41 -10.28 23.83
N ALA A 218 -7.96 -9.93 22.66
CA ALA A 218 -9.08 -9.01 22.53
C ALA A 218 -10.41 -9.65 22.96
N ASN A 219 -10.52 -10.99 22.94
CA ASN A 219 -11.75 -11.67 23.31
C ASN A 219 -11.91 -11.74 24.85
N PRO A 220 -12.85 -10.98 25.44
CA PRO A 220 -13.05 -10.97 26.89
C PRO A 220 -13.41 -12.37 27.41
N VAL A 221 -14.08 -13.22 26.63
CA VAL A 221 -14.38 -14.60 26.99
C VAL A 221 -13.10 -15.38 27.29
N HIS A 222 -12.09 -15.26 26.42
CA HIS A 222 -10.83 -15.97 26.59
C HIS A 222 -9.99 -15.40 27.74
N ILE A 223 -10.01 -14.07 27.95
CA ILE A 223 -9.36 -13.44 29.11
C ILE A 223 -9.97 -13.94 30.40
N VAL A 224 -11.30 -13.86 30.55
CA VAL A 224 -11.99 -14.27 31.77
C VAL A 224 -11.81 -15.77 32.02
N THR A 225 -11.82 -16.59 30.96
CA THR A 225 -11.56 -18.03 31.07
C THR A 225 -10.13 -18.31 31.54
N LYS A 226 -9.11 -17.58 31.04
CA LYS A 226 -7.72 -17.69 31.52
C LYS A 226 -7.59 -17.24 32.97
N TRP A 227 -8.22 -16.13 33.35
CA TRP A 227 -8.26 -15.64 34.73
C TRP A 227 -8.88 -16.66 35.67
N ARG A 228 -10.05 -17.20 35.33
CA ARG A 228 -10.70 -18.28 36.08
C ARG A 228 -9.78 -19.49 36.20
N ASN A 229 -9.21 -19.96 35.08
CA ASN A 229 -8.34 -21.14 35.09
C ASN A 229 -7.08 -20.91 35.94
N ARG A 230 -6.55 -19.68 36.00
CA ARG A 230 -5.43 -19.30 36.87
C ARG A 230 -5.85 -19.28 38.34
N LEU A 231 -7.00 -18.68 38.64
CA LEU A 231 -7.59 -18.59 39.98
C LEU A 231 -7.93 -19.95 40.59
N LEU A 232 -8.38 -20.90 39.75
CA LEU A 232 -8.71 -22.27 40.14
C LEU A 232 -7.52 -23.24 40.04
N SER A 233 -6.35 -22.77 39.58
CA SER A 233 -5.19 -23.64 39.40
C SER A 233 -4.56 -23.98 40.75
N PRO A 234 -4.33 -25.27 41.08
CA PRO A 234 -3.63 -25.64 42.30
C PRO A 234 -2.12 -25.41 42.20
N THR A 235 -1.59 -25.22 40.98
CA THR A 235 -0.15 -25.15 40.74
C THR A 235 0.39 -23.73 40.67
N THR A 236 -0.48 -22.73 40.62
CA THR A 236 -0.07 -21.38 40.28
C THR A 236 -0.87 -20.33 41.02
N ASP A 237 -0.15 -19.40 41.64
CA ASP A 237 -0.74 -18.32 42.40
C ASP A 237 -1.21 -17.16 41.52
N LEU A 238 -2.31 -16.53 41.93
CA LEU A 238 -2.80 -15.27 41.38
C LEU A 238 -2.64 -14.19 42.46
N TYR A 239 -2.01 -13.08 42.12
CA TYR A 239 -1.83 -11.93 43.01
C TYR A 239 -2.59 -10.73 42.47
N ILE A 240 -3.31 -10.02 43.35
CA ILE A 240 -3.88 -8.70 43.07
C ILE A 240 -3.22 -7.73 44.07
N GLY A 241 -2.30 -6.90 43.56
CA GLY A 241 -1.38 -6.13 44.40
C GLY A 241 -0.51 -7.07 45.25
N ASN A 242 -0.48 -6.83 46.57
CA ASN A 242 0.26 -7.66 47.52
C ASN A 242 -0.59 -8.82 48.10
N VAL A 243 -1.80 -9.03 47.58
CA VAL A 243 -2.74 -10.02 48.12
C VAL A 243 -2.82 -11.22 47.19
N LYS A 244 -2.53 -12.40 47.73
CA LYS A 244 -2.72 -13.67 47.04
C LYS A 244 -4.22 -14.03 47.03
N ILE A 245 -4.74 -14.39 45.86
CA ILE A 245 -6.10 -14.91 45.69
C ILE A 245 -6.02 -16.34 45.18
N SER A 246 -6.83 -17.23 45.77
CA SER A 246 -6.79 -18.65 45.46
C SER A 246 -8.18 -19.27 45.60
N MET A 247 -8.35 -20.48 45.06
CA MET A 247 -9.58 -21.27 45.15
C MET A 247 -10.14 -21.41 46.58
N PRO A 248 -9.34 -21.65 47.64
CA PRO A 248 -9.83 -21.66 49.02
C PRO A 248 -10.61 -20.42 49.45
N HIS A 249 -10.25 -19.23 48.96
CA HIS A 249 -10.98 -18.00 49.29
C HIS A 249 -12.40 -18.02 48.70
N ILE A 250 -12.57 -18.58 47.49
CA ILE A 250 -13.88 -18.73 46.84
C ILE A 250 -14.68 -19.85 47.51
N GLU A 251 -14.03 -20.95 47.90
CA GLU A 251 -14.67 -22.02 48.66
C GLU A 251 -15.17 -21.52 50.01
N GLN A 252 -14.40 -20.68 50.69
CA GLN A 252 -14.84 -20.04 51.93
C GLN A 252 -16.05 -19.14 51.69
N LEU A 253 -16.07 -18.37 50.59
CA LEU A 253 -17.24 -17.55 50.23
C LEU A 253 -18.48 -18.42 49.99
N ILE A 254 -18.36 -19.52 49.24
CA ILE A 254 -19.47 -20.43 48.89
C ILE A 254 -19.98 -21.22 50.11
N ASN A 255 -19.10 -21.57 51.06
CA ASN A 255 -19.46 -22.39 52.23
C ASN A 255 -19.77 -21.56 53.49
N ASN A 256 -19.58 -20.25 53.47
CA ASN A 256 -19.86 -19.39 54.63
C ASN A 256 -21.34 -19.06 54.70
N ASN A 257 -22.00 -19.51 55.78
CA ASN A 257 -23.43 -19.29 56.03
C ASN A 257 -23.84 -17.81 56.16
N SER A 258 -22.87 -16.90 56.28
CA SER A 258 -23.12 -15.45 56.32
C SER A 258 -23.48 -14.86 54.96
N TYR A 259 -23.18 -15.57 53.87
CA TYR A 259 -23.50 -15.17 52.51
C TYR A 259 -24.45 -16.19 51.88
N THR A 260 -25.54 -15.69 51.29
CA THR A 260 -26.46 -16.52 50.52
C THR A 260 -25.98 -16.65 49.09
N LYS A 261 -26.49 -17.68 48.39
CA LYS A 261 -26.25 -17.83 46.95
C LYS A 261 -26.74 -16.64 46.12
N LEU A 262 -27.70 -15.86 46.63
CA LEU A 262 -28.14 -14.62 45.97
C LEU A 262 -27.06 -13.54 46.06
N ASP A 263 -26.27 -13.51 47.14
CA ASP A 263 -25.23 -12.51 47.36
C ASP A 263 -24.01 -12.75 46.46
N HIS A 264 -23.64 -14.01 46.24
CA HIS A 264 -22.43 -14.36 45.50
C HIS A 264 -22.68 -15.01 44.12
N GLY A 265 -23.88 -15.49 43.80
CA GLY A 265 -24.22 -16.08 42.49
C GLY A 265 -23.58 -17.45 42.15
N LEU A 266 -22.52 -17.85 42.86
CA LEU A 266 -21.72 -19.06 42.60
C LEU A 266 -22.33 -20.37 43.14
N LYS A 267 -21.99 -21.50 42.52
CA LYS A 267 -22.22 -22.87 43.00
C LYS A 267 -20.90 -23.65 43.08
N LYS A 268 -20.85 -24.75 43.84
CA LYS A 268 -19.66 -25.63 43.91
C LYS A 268 -19.21 -26.15 42.53
N SER A 269 -20.14 -26.36 41.60
CA SER A 269 -19.81 -26.74 40.22
C SER A 269 -19.04 -25.66 39.45
N ASP A 270 -19.25 -24.39 39.78
CA ASP A 270 -18.69 -23.24 39.05
C ASP A 270 -17.16 -23.14 39.28
N ILE A 271 -16.66 -23.62 40.43
CA ILE A 271 -15.23 -23.67 40.81
C ILE A 271 -14.54 -25.00 40.48
N ASN A 272 -15.17 -25.89 39.71
CA ASN A 272 -14.55 -27.16 39.33
C ASN A 272 -13.40 -26.94 38.33
N PRO A 273 -12.13 -27.26 38.68
CA PRO A 273 -10.98 -27.01 37.81
C PRO A 273 -10.90 -27.95 36.60
N LYS A 274 -11.68 -29.06 36.59
CA LYS A 274 -11.73 -30.00 35.46
C LYS A 274 -12.48 -29.41 34.26
N ASP A 275 -13.41 -28.49 34.50
CA ASP A 275 -14.22 -27.86 33.47
C ASP A 275 -13.59 -26.52 33.05
N ARG A 276 -12.55 -26.60 32.22
CA ARG A 276 -11.75 -25.42 31.78
C ARG A 276 -12.48 -24.51 30.79
N GLN A 277 -13.64 -24.92 30.27
CA GLN A 277 -14.42 -24.20 29.25
C GLN A 277 -15.77 -23.69 29.78
N ASN A 278 -16.01 -23.75 31.09
CA ASN A 278 -17.24 -23.24 31.69
C ASN A 278 -17.31 -21.71 31.66
N TYR A 279 -17.77 -21.15 30.55
CA TYR A 279 -17.92 -19.70 30.42
C TYR A 279 -19.06 -19.14 31.29
N ASN A 280 -20.11 -19.92 31.52
CA ASN A 280 -21.24 -19.47 32.34
C ASN A 280 -20.83 -19.26 33.81
N SER A 281 -19.87 -20.03 34.34
CA SER A 281 -19.31 -19.74 35.67
C SER A 281 -18.42 -18.50 35.64
N CYS A 282 -17.68 -18.27 34.55
CA CYS A 282 -16.86 -17.08 34.35
C CYS A 282 -17.67 -15.78 34.41
N ILE A 283 -18.85 -15.72 33.76
CA ILE A 283 -19.72 -14.53 33.78
C ILE A 283 -20.23 -14.25 35.21
N LYS A 284 -20.64 -15.30 35.95
CA LYS A 284 -21.12 -15.15 37.33
C LYS A 284 -20.06 -14.61 38.28
N HIS A 285 -18.78 -14.85 38.01
CA HIS A 285 -17.69 -14.29 38.81
C HIS A 285 -17.53 -12.77 38.65
N ASN A 286 -18.06 -12.17 37.57
CA ASN A 286 -17.79 -10.80 37.16
C ASN A 286 -19.06 -9.93 37.04
N GLN A 287 -20.16 -10.29 37.69
CA GLN A 287 -21.41 -9.51 37.61
C GLN A 287 -21.28 -8.14 38.28
N LEU A 288 -20.83 -7.15 37.50
CA LEU A 288 -21.27 -5.76 37.58
C LEU A 288 -22.25 -5.55 36.41
N GLU A 289 -23.37 -4.93 36.72
CA GLU A 289 -24.48 -4.59 35.82
C GLU A 289 -23.97 -3.97 34.52
N ASN A 290 -24.02 -4.71 33.39
CA ASN A 290 -24.19 -4.20 32.01
C ASN A 290 -24.05 -5.37 31.02
N ASP A 291 -25.20 -5.91 30.59
CA ASP A 291 -25.30 -7.01 29.63
C ASP A 291 -24.98 -6.53 28.19
N LEU A 292 -23.78 -6.84 27.72
CA LEU A 292 -23.46 -6.92 26.29
C LEU A 292 -23.41 -8.40 25.89
N SER A 293 -24.47 -8.87 25.24
CA SER A 293 -24.52 -10.22 24.68
C SER A 293 -24.07 -10.22 23.22
N PHE A 294 -23.08 -11.06 22.90
CA PHE A 294 -22.65 -11.32 21.52
C PHE A 294 -23.09 -12.73 21.08
N PRO A 295 -23.41 -12.91 19.79
CA PRO A 295 -23.93 -14.17 19.27
C PRO A 295 -22.90 -15.29 19.29
N ILE A 296 -23.36 -16.49 19.67
CA ILE A 296 -22.59 -17.73 19.68
C ILE A 296 -22.49 -18.24 18.25
N HIS A 297 -21.29 -18.22 17.67
CA HIS A 297 -21.03 -18.80 16.35
C HIS A 297 -21.08 -20.34 16.41
N HIS A 298 -22.14 -20.93 15.87
CA HIS A 298 -22.16 -22.36 15.54
C HIS A 298 -21.35 -22.61 14.26
N LYS A 299 -20.14 -23.17 14.39
CA LYS A 299 -19.43 -23.78 13.26
C LYS A 299 -20.21 -25.03 12.81
N ARG A 300 -21.07 -24.89 11.80
CA ARG A 300 -21.54 -26.04 11.01
C ARG A 300 -20.46 -26.38 9.99
N LYS A 301 -19.86 -27.56 10.15
CA LYS A 301 -18.95 -28.16 9.17
C LYS A 301 -19.81 -28.61 7.98
N HIS A 302 -19.78 -27.87 6.89
CA HIS A 302 -20.34 -28.35 5.62
C HIS A 302 -19.28 -29.27 4.99
N GLU A 303 -19.62 -30.55 4.81
CA GLU A 303 -18.85 -31.45 3.95
C GLU A 303 -19.08 -31.02 2.50
N SER A 304 -18.05 -30.47 1.86
CA SER A 304 -18.06 -30.12 0.45
C SER A 304 -17.67 -31.33 -0.39
N SER A 305 -18.57 -31.74 -1.27
CA SER A 305 -18.35 -32.64 -2.40
C SER A 305 -17.22 -32.13 -3.31
N LEU A 306 -16.40 -33.04 -3.83
CA LEU A 306 -15.29 -32.75 -4.75
C LEU A 306 -15.73 -31.92 -5.98
N PRO A 307 -14.94 -30.93 -6.42
CA PRO A 307 -15.14 -30.27 -7.70
C PRO A 307 -14.58 -31.15 -8.84
N SER A 308 -15.35 -31.24 -9.93
CA SER A 308 -14.98 -31.91 -11.17
C SER A 308 -13.81 -31.23 -11.86
N SER A 309 -12.84 -32.03 -12.32
CA SER A 309 -11.71 -31.62 -13.15
C SER A 309 -12.18 -31.05 -14.49
N HIS A 310 -12.30 -29.73 -14.60
CA HIS A 310 -12.26 -29.05 -15.89
C HIS A 310 -10.80 -28.79 -16.24
N GLN A 311 -10.35 -29.41 -17.33
CA GLN A 311 -9.09 -29.10 -18.00
C GLN A 311 -9.10 -27.61 -18.38
N LEU A 312 -8.09 -26.88 -17.91
CA LEU A 312 -7.77 -25.56 -18.43
C LEU A 312 -7.16 -25.77 -19.81
N ASP A 313 -7.95 -25.56 -20.85
CA ASP A 313 -7.44 -25.50 -22.22
C ASP A 313 -6.54 -24.26 -22.35
N ASP A 314 -5.29 -24.49 -22.75
CA ASP A 314 -4.33 -23.44 -23.04
C ASP A 314 -4.87 -22.52 -24.15
N ILE A 315 -4.91 -21.22 -23.88
CA ILE A 315 -5.34 -20.20 -24.85
C ILE A 315 -4.29 -20.10 -25.96
N ASP A 316 -4.60 -20.58 -27.16
CA ASP A 316 -3.69 -20.48 -28.30
C ASP A 316 -3.62 -19.02 -28.81
N THR A 317 -2.52 -18.68 -29.47
CA THR A 317 -2.29 -17.41 -30.18
C THR A 317 -3.43 -17.06 -31.14
N LEU A 318 -4.10 -18.06 -31.74
CA LEU A 318 -5.28 -17.88 -32.58
C LEU A 318 -6.49 -17.35 -31.78
N ASP A 319 -6.64 -17.78 -30.53
CA ASP A 319 -7.71 -17.34 -29.63
C ASP A 319 -7.48 -15.90 -29.15
N ILE A 320 -6.22 -15.51 -28.94
CA ILE A 320 -5.87 -14.11 -28.60
C ILE A 320 -6.22 -13.18 -29.77
N GLN A 321 -5.86 -13.53 -31.00
CA GLN A 321 -6.19 -12.72 -32.18
C GLN A 321 -7.70 -12.59 -32.38
N LYS A 322 -8.44 -13.69 -32.21
CA LYS A 322 -9.90 -13.71 -32.32
C LYS A 322 -10.56 -12.91 -31.19
N LEU A 323 -10.00 -12.94 -29.98
CA LEU A 323 -10.47 -12.15 -28.84
C LEU A 323 -10.22 -10.65 -29.06
N ILE A 324 -9.07 -10.26 -29.61
CA ILE A 324 -8.77 -8.88 -29.99
C ILE A 324 -9.71 -8.41 -31.11
N SER A 325 -9.93 -9.21 -32.16
CA SER A 325 -10.85 -8.88 -33.26
C SER A 325 -12.28 -8.73 -32.77
N ASN A 326 -12.75 -9.65 -31.92
CA ASN A 326 -14.09 -9.56 -31.32
C ASN A 326 -14.24 -8.32 -30.43
N ALA A 327 -13.21 -7.98 -29.63
CA ALA A 327 -13.23 -6.77 -28.81
C ALA A 327 -13.27 -5.50 -29.67
N TYR A 328 -12.55 -5.48 -30.79
CA TYR A 328 -12.58 -4.39 -31.76
C TYR A 328 -13.96 -4.25 -32.42
N ASP A 329 -14.56 -5.34 -32.89
CA ASP A 329 -15.89 -5.31 -33.52
C ASP A 329 -16.99 -4.88 -32.53
N GLN A 330 -16.89 -5.32 -31.28
CA GLN A 330 -17.78 -4.86 -30.21
C GLN A 330 -17.61 -3.37 -29.94
N ALA A 331 -16.38 -2.87 -29.87
CA ALA A 331 -16.10 -1.45 -29.72
C ALA A 331 -16.67 -0.65 -30.90
N LEU A 332 -16.50 -1.12 -32.14
CA LEU A 332 -17.05 -0.48 -33.34
C LEU A 332 -18.58 -0.44 -33.31
N ARG A 333 -19.23 -1.54 -32.90
CA ARG A 333 -20.69 -1.59 -32.73
C ARG A 333 -21.16 -0.60 -31.67
N LEU A 334 -20.48 -0.50 -30.53
CA LEU A 334 -20.79 0.45 -29.47
C LEU A 334 -20.66 1.90 -29.98
N VAL A 335 -19.58 2.21 -30.70
CA VAL A 335 -19.37 3.54 -31.30
C VAL A 335 -20.49 3.88 -32.29
N LYS A 336 -20.90 2.94 -33.16
CA LYS A 336 -22.02 3.13 -34.09
C LYS A 336 -23.35 3.35 -33.37
N HIS A 337 -23.66 2.56 -32.33
CA HIS A 337 -24.92 2.72 -31.57
C HIS A 337 -24.96 3.98 -30.71
N SER A 338 -23.80 4.47 -30.27
CA SER A 338 -23.71 5.67 -29.43
C SER A 338 -24.00 6.99 -30.16
N LYS A 339 -24.22 6.95 -31.49
CA LYS A 339 -24.37 8.13 -32.37
C LYS A 339 -23.19 9.10 -32.31
N ILE A 340 -22.04 8.68 -31.76
CA ILE A 340 -20.82 9.50 -31.69
C ILE A 340 -20.40 9.89 -33.10
N LEU A 341 -20.44 8.95 -34.05
CA LEU A 341 -20.09 9.20 -35.45
C LEU A 341 -21.03 10.21 -36.11
N ASP A 342 -22.34 10.12 -35.86
CA ASP A 342 -23.32 11.07 -36.40
C ASP A 342 -23.04 12.48 -35.89
N LYS A 343 -22.80 12.62 -34.58
CA LYS A 343 -22.48 13.89 -33.94
C LYS A 343 -21.11 14.45 -34.39
N LEU A 344 -20.11 13.61 -34.62
CA LEU A 344 -18.81 14.03 -35.18
C LEU A 344 -18.94 14.47 -36.65
N ASN A 345 -19.76 13.78 -37.44
CA ASN A 345 -20.05 14.12 -38.82
C ASN A 345 -20.83 15.44 -38.95
N GLU A 346 -21.79 15.71 -38.05
CA GLU A 346 -22.47 17.01 -37.93
C GLU A 346 -21.47 18.18 -37.76
N HIS A 347 -20.32 17.90 -37.13
CA HIS A 347 -19.24 18.86 -36.92
C HIS A 347 -18.07 18.73 -37.93
N LYS A 348 -18.24 17.99 -39.03
CA LYS A 348 -17.24 17.79 -40.11
C LYS A 348 -15.95 17.09 -39.67
N ILE A 349 -15.98 16.26 -38.63
CA ILE A 349 -14.83 15.47 -38.16
C ILE A 349 -14.96 14.06 -38.76
N ASN A 350 -14.36 13.86 -39.94
CA ASN A 350 -14.75 12.75 -40.83
C ASN A 350 -14.04 11.40 -40.58
N CYS A 351 -13.09 11.30 -39.65
CA CYS A 351 -12.38 10.04 -39.41
C CYS A 351 -11.77 9.95 -38.00
N LEU A 352 -11.95 8.80 -37.34
CA LEU A 352 -11.04 8.34 -36.29
C LEU A 352 -9.76 7.85 -36.98
N ASN A 353 -8.59 8.15 -36.40
CA ASN A 353 -7.33 7.64 -36.95
C ASN A 353 -7.33 6.10 -36.92
N ASP A 354 -6.78 5.47 -37.94
CA ASP A 354 -6.48 4.04 -37.87
C ASP A 354 -5.54 3.76 -36.68
N LEU A 355 -5.68 2.57 -36.08
CA LEU A 355 -4.78 2.09 -35.03
C LEU A 355 -3.33 2.33 -35.48
N SER A 356 -2.62 3.24 -34.80
CA SER A 356 -1.27 3.61 -35.22
C SER A 356 -0.39 2.36 -35.37
N ASN A 357 0.44 2.32 -36.40
CA ASN A 357 1.42 1.25 -36.61
C ASN A 357 2.26 0.99 -35.35
N TYR A 358 2.48 2.01 -34.52
CA TYR A 358 3.13 1.89 -33.22
C TYR A 358 2.39 0.94 -32.25
N ILE A 359 1.06 1.07 -32.12
CA ILE A 359 0.27 0.20 -31.23
C ILE A 359 0.24 -1.23 -31.77
N PHE A 360 0.08 -1.40 -33.07
CA PHE A 360 0.20 -2.71 -33.71
C PHE A 360 1.58 -3.33 -33.46
N ASN A 361 2.66 -2.56 -33.56
CA ASN A 361 4.02 -3.02 -33.33
C ASN A 361 4.29 -3.35 -31.85
N VAL A 362 3.71 -2.61 -30.90
CA VAL A 362 3.84 -2.89 -29.45
C VAL A 362 3.05 -4.15 -29.08
N LEU A 363 1.83 -4.32 -29.59
CA LEU A 363 1.04 -5.54 -29.40
C LEU A 363 1.74 -6.76 -30.03
N ASN A 364 2.31 -6.61 -31.24
CA ASN A 364 3.07 -7.66 -31.91
C ASN A 364 4.43 -7.98 -31.27
N LYS A 365 5.09 -7.02 -30.63
CA LYS A 365 6.32 -7.28 -29.86
C LYS A 365 6.03 -8.06 -28.58
N ASN A 366 4.94 -7.74 -27.89
CA ASN A 366 4.58 -8.37 -26.62
C ASN A 366 3.93 -9.75 -26.78
N SER A 367 3.31 -10.06 -27.92
CA SER A 367 2.76 -11.40 -28.21
C SER A 367 3.83 -12.47 -28.45
N ARG A 368 5.10 -12.07 -28.67
CA ARG A 368 6.23 -13.00 -28.86
C ARG A 368 6.94 -13.39 -27.56
N MET A 369 6.55 -12.86 -26.40
CA MET A 369 7.13 -13.22 -25.12
C MET A 369 6.09 -13.89 -24.22
N ILE A 370 6.09 -15.22 -24.30
CA ILE A 370 6.32 -16.20 -23.21
C ILE A 370 5.47 -17.43 -23.55
N ASN A 371 6.15 -18.48 -24.03
CA ASN A 371 5.55 -19.78 -24.21
C ASN A 371 5.63 -20.54 -22.87
N TYR A 372 4.53 -20.59 -22.10
CA TYR A 372 4.46 -21.32 -20.83
C TYR A 372 4.22 -22.83 -21.00
N SER A 373 4.16 -23.36 -22.23
CA SER A 373 3.82 -24.76 -22.49
C SER A 373 4.97 -25.77 -22.33
N PHE A 374 6.18 -25.33 -21.93
CA PHE A 374 7.24 -26.28 -21.59
C PHE A 374 7.05 -26.80 -20.16
N ARG A 375 6.53 -28.04 -20.05
CA ARG A 375 6.64 -28.89 -18.87
C ARG A 375 8.12 -29.12 -18.52
N THR A 376 8.56 -28.64 -17.36
CA THR A 376 9.73 -29.19 -16.67
C THR A 376 9.32 -30.48 -15.97
N GLU A 377 9.65 -31.62 -16.56
CA GLU A 377 9.52 -32.91 -15.91
C GLU A 377 10.70 -33.18 -14.96
N ASN A 378 10.36 -33.32 -13.69
CA ASN A 378 10.96 -34.15 -12.63
C ASN A 378 12.40 -33.92 -12.11
N ASN A 379 12.41 -33.73 -10.77
CA ASN A 379 13.38 -34.19 -9.76
C ASN A 379 14.77 -33.54 -9.80
N THR A 380 15.39 -33.07 -8.71
CA THR A 380 15.41 -33.52 -7.31
C THR A 380 15.64 -32.34 -6.37
N SER A 381 15.27 -32.55 -5.09
CA SER A 381 15.82 -31.83 -3.96
C SER A 381 17.35 -31.74 -4.02
N GLU A 382 17.92 -30.54 -4.10
CA GLU A 382 19.26 -30.27 -3.58
C GLU A 382 19.51 -28.76 -3.43
N GLU A 383 19.86 -28.44 -2.19
CA GLU A 383 20.64 -27.32 -1.69
C GLU A 383 21.72 -26.81 -2.66
N PHE A 384 21.75 -25.51 -2.95
CA PHE A 384 22.90 -24.82 -3.55
C PHE A 384 22.92 -23.38 -3.00
N GLY A 385 23.97 -22.88 -2.35
CA GLY A 385 25.39 -23.28 -2.47
C GLY A 385 26.03 -22.46 -3.59
N LEU A 386 27.00 -21.64 -3.21
CA LEU A 386 27.84 -20.80 -4.06
C LEU A 386 28.64 -21.65 -5.06
N ASP A 387 28.88 -21.09 -6.25
CA ASP A 387 30.19 -20.93 -6.91
C ASP A 387 29.94 -20.63 -8.41
N GLU A 388 30.42 -19.46 -8.86
CA GLU A 388 31.58 -19.30 -9.75
C GLU A 388 31.42 -20.01 -11.10
N GLU A 389 31.32 -19.23 -12.18
CA GLU A 389 32.18 -19.44 -13.34
C GLU A 389 32.23 -18.21 -14.26
N ASN A 390 33.46 -17.94 -14.68
CA ASN A 390 33.92 -16.92 -15.63
C ASN A 390 33.28 -17.09 -17.01
N ASP A 391 33.12 -16.02 -17.78
CA ASP A 391 33.99 -15.83 -18.96
C ASP A 391 33.81 -14.43 -19.59
N ASP A 392 34.93 -13.99 -20.14
CA ASP A 392 35.25 -12.68 -20.70
C ASP A 392 34.40 -12.26 -21.92
N ASN A 393 34.22 -10.95 -22.11
CA ASN A 393 34.84 -10.23 -23.23
C ASN A 393 34.37 -8.76 -23.32
N ASP A 394 35.36 -7.88 -23.25
CA ASP A 394 35.31 -6.44 -23.52
C ASP A 394 34.90 -6.10 -24.96
N VAL A 395 34.09 -5.05 -25.12
CA VAL A 395 34.22 -4.12 -26.25
C VAL A 395 34.01 -2.69 -25.76
N VAL A 396 35.12 -1.97 -25.61
CA VAL A 396 35.20 -0.53 -25.36
C VAL A 396 34.89 0.22 -26.67
N VAL A 397 33.92 1.14 -26.65
CA VAL A 397 33.74 2.11 -27.75
C VAL A 397 33.84 3.53 -27.19
N ASN A 398 34.94 4.20 -27.57
CA ASN A 398 35.20 5.62 -27.32
C ASN A 398 34.32 6.49 -28.22
N TYR A 399 33.69 7.53 -27.65
CA TYR A 399 33.28 8.70 -28.42
C TYR A 399 33.75 9.99 -27.73
N ALA A 400 34.33 10.86 -28.55
CA ALA A 400 34.85 12.17 -28.18
C ALA A 400 33.70 13.17 -27.91
N PRO A 401 33.89 14.14 -27.00
CA PRO A 401 32.90 15.15 -26.67
C PRO A 401 33.00 16.32 -27.66
N ASN A 402 31.86 16.89 -28.06
CA ASN A 402 31.73 18.31 -28.41
C ASN A 402 30.26 18.60 -28.76
N GLN A 403 29.61 19.46 -27.96
CA GLN A 403 28.96 20.66 -28.49
C GLN A 403 28.53 21.56 -27.32
N LEU A 404 29.11 22.76 -27.34
CA LEU A 404 28.84 23.90 -26.49
C LEU A 404 27.36 24.32 -26.59
N ILE A 405 26.77 24.69 -25.45
CA ILE A 405 25.59 25.56 -25.39
C ILE A 405 25.96 26.72 -24.47
N ASP A 406 25.70 27.92 -24.99
CA ASP A 406 26.11 29.22 -24.49
C ASP A 406 25.69 29.50 -23.03
N GLU A 407 26.67 29.98 -22.26
CA GLU A 407 26.51 30.55 -20.93
C GLU A 407 25.82 31.93 -21.03
N ILE A 408 24.70 32.10 -20.34
CA ILE A 408 24.19 33.42 -19.96
C ILE A 408 24.80 33.75 -18.59
N PRO A 409 25.54 34.87 -18.43
CA PRO A 409 26.09 35.22 -17.13
C PRO A 409 24.98 35.75 -16.23
N PHE A 410 24.68 35.02 -15.16
CA PHE A 410 23.84 35.48 -14.06
C PHE A 410 24.76 35.84 -12.90
N ASP A 411 24.72 37.11 -12.49
CA ASP A 411 25.53 37.70 -11.43
C ASP A 411 24.99 37.26 -10.04
N PRO A 412 25.74 36.50 -9.22
CA PRO A 412 25.30 36.14 -7.89
C PRO A 412 25.79 37.19 -6.89
N GLN A 413 24.91 38.12 -6.50
CA GLN A 413 25.10 38.83 -5.25
C GLN A 413 24.93 37.84 -4.09
N TYR A 414 25.98 37.79 -3.28
CA TYR A 414 26.15 36.96 -2.09
C TYR A 414 25.06 37.23 -1.04
N ASP A 415 24.25 36.22 -0.75
CA ASP A 415 23.65 36.06 0.57
C ASP A 415 24.52 35.09 1.38
N ASP A 416 25.51 35.67 2.04
CA ASP A 416 26.35 35.00 3.03
C ASP A 416 25.52 34.79 4.31
N VAL A 417 24.69 33.75 4.30
CA VAL A 417 24.09 33.22 5.53
C VAL A 417 25.07 32.21 6.09
N SER A 418 25.93 32.70 6.99
CA SER A 418 26.77 31.89 7.87
C SER A 418 25.90 30.94 8.69
N GLY A 419 25.79 29.70 8.22
CA GLY A 419 24.99 28.66 8.85
C GLY A 419 25.68 27.31 8.72
N ASP A 420 26.37 26.94 9.79
CA ASP A 420 26.76 25.60 10.19
C ASP A 420 27.48 24.75 9.12
N ASP A 421 28.82 24.80 9.12
CA ASP A 421 29.71 23.87 8.42
C ASP A 421 29.69 22.49 9.11
N GLY A 422 28.50 21.87 9.17
CA GLY A 422 28.33 20.49 9.57
C GLY A 422 29.15 19.57 8.65
N SER A 423 30.12 18.88 9.25
CA SER A 423 31.00 17.83 8.71
C SER A 423 30.88 17.53 7.21
N ILE A 424 31.43 18.41 6.38
CA ILE A 424 31.40 18.21 4.94
C ILE A 424 32.48 17.18 4.56
N LEU A 425 32.06 15.93 4.32
CA LEU A 425 32.92 14.81 3.93
C LEU A 425 33.65 15.08 2.59
N ASN A 426 34.97 14.89 2.57
CA ASN A 426 35.75 14.93 1.33
C ASN A 426 35.53 13.61 0.57
N SER A 427 34.74 13.67 -0.50
CA SER A 427 34.46 12.53 -1.38
C SER A 427 35.12 12.70 -2.75
N THR A 428 35.37 11.58 -3.43
CA THR A 428 35.96 11.55 -4.77
C THR A 428 34.88 11.36 -5.84
N LYS A 429 35.13 11.81 -7.07
CA LYS A 429 34.18 11.66 -8.18
C LYS A 429 33.83 10.20 -8.48
N SER A 430 34.75 9.26 -8.19
CA SER A 430 34.52 7.81 -8.32
C SER A 430 33.41 7.29 -7.42
N ASP A 431 33.19 7.90 -6.25
CA ASP A 431 32.17 7.46 -5.28
C ASP A 431 30.73 7.67 -5.79
N PHE A 432 30.56 8.45 -6.87
CA PHE A 432 29.27 8.79 -7.47
C PHE A 432 29.20 8.45 -8.96
N ASN A 433 29.95 7.43 -9.40
CA ASN A 433 29.97 7.04 -10.80
C ASN A 433 28.56 6.67 -11.31
N GLY A 434 28.19 7.16 -12.49
CA GLY A 434 26.87 6.95 -13.09
C GLY A 434 25.73 7.83 -12.54
N ILE A 435 26.03 8.78 -11.63
CA ILE A 435 25.01 9.62 -11.01
C ILE A 435 25.10 11.07 -11.44
N LYS A 436 23.92 11.65 -11.71
CA LYS A 436 23.79 13.06 -12.01
C LYS A 436 23.99 13.90 -10.75
N ILE A 437 25.13 14.57 -10.71
CA ILE A 437 25.48 15.60 -9.74
C ILE A 437 25.46 16.94 -10.47
N VAL A 438 24.95 17.98 -9.82
CA VAL A 438 24.83 19.32 -10.42
C VAL A 438 25.54 20.37 -9.58
N ASP A 439 26.00 21.43 -10.25
CA ASP A 439 26.79 22.50 -9.62
C ASP A 439 25.90 23.53 -8.94
N ASN A 440 24.75 23.80 -9.55
CA ASN A 440 23.75 24.75 -9.08
C ASN A 440 22.37 24.10 -9.12
N ILE A 441 21.51 24.49 -8.18
CA ILE A 441 20.11 24.06 -8.12
C ILE A 441 19.21 25.28 -7.98
N ASN A 442 17.98 25.16 -8.47
CA ASN A 442 16.93 26.14 -8.18
C ASN A 442 16.72 26.18 -6.65
N PRO A 443 16.79 27.36 -6.00
CA PRO A 443 16.56 27.48 -4.56
C PRO A 443 15.24 26.86 -4.08
N ALA A 444 14.20 26.89 -4.91
CA ALA A 444 12.89 26.29 -4.61
C ALA A 444 12.93 24.75 -4.49
N LEU A 445 13.97 24.10 -5.03
CA LEU A 445 14.15 22.65 -4.99
C LEU A 445 15.21 22.21 -3.97
N ARG A 446 15.77 23.13 -3.18
CA ARG A 446 16.92 22.87 -2.30
C ARG A 446 16.73 21.68 -1.37
N GLN A 447 15.53 21.50 -0.81
CA GLN A 447 15.20 20.39 0.08
C GLN A 447 15.32 19.00 -0.57
N SER A 448 15.16 18.91 -1.90
CA SER A 448 15.24 17.65 -2.65
C SER A 448 16.66 17.24 -3.02
N TYR A 449 17.67 17.99 -2.57
CA TYR A 449 19.07 17.72 -2.86
C TYR A 449 19.90 17.69 -1.56
N PHE A 450 20.86 16.78 -1.52
CA PHE A 450 21.97 16.81 -0.58
C PHE A 450 23.06 17.74 -1.10
N LYS A 451 23.64 18.54 -0.21
CA LYS A 451 24.87 19.28 -0.46
C LYS A 451 26.05 18.35 -0.17
N VAL A 452 26.91 18.11 -1.16
CA VAL A 452 28.08 17.23 -1.04
C VAL A 452 29.34 17.96 -1.51
N LYS A 453 30.52 17.62 -0.97
CA LYS A 453 31.81 18.19 -1.40
C LYS A 453 32.63 17.16 -2.13
N ILE A 454 32.86 17.42 -3.41
CA ILE A 454 33.62 16.55 -4.31
C ILE A 454 34.82 17.35 -4.79
N ASN A 455 36.03 16.88 -4.48
CA ASN A 455 37.29 17.56 -4.82
C ASN A 455 37.30 19.04 -4.40
N ASN A 456 36.92 19.32 -3.15
CA ASN A 456 36.76 20.67 -2.58
C ASN A 456 35.67 21.57 -3.18
N ASN A 457 34.94 21.12 -4.20
CA ASN A 457 33.83 21.86 -4.78
C ASN A 457 32.50 21.41 -4.18
N ILE A 458 31.65 22.37 -3.82
CA ILE A 458 30.27 22.09 -3.42
C ILE A 458 29.49 21.65 -4.67
N LYS A 459 28.78 20.55 -4.53
CA LYS A 459 27.89 20.00 -5.55
C LYS A 459 26.58 19.55 -4.89
N TYR A 460 25.58 19.28 -5.72
CA TYR A 460 24.25 18.89 -5.27
C TYR A 460 23.86 17.54 -5.87
N LEU A 461 23.44 16.62 -5.00
CA LEU A 461 22.98 15.27 -5.33
C LEU A 461 21.49 15.16 -5.03
N HIS A 462 20.66 14.83 -6.02
CA HIS A 462 19.23 14.66 -5.77
C HIS A 462 18.99 13.48 -4.81
N LYS A 463 18.11 13.66 -3.81
CA LYS A 463 17.82 12.63 -2.79
C LYS A 463 17.34 11.31 -3.40
N GLN A 464 16.47 11.36 -4.42
CA GLN A 464 16.09 10.16 -5.18
C GLN A 464 17.29 9.44 -5.82
N SER A 465 18.29 10.19 -6.33
CA SER A 465 19.51 9.60 -6.91
C SER A 465 20.36 8.90 -5.85
N ALA A 466 20.40 9.44 -4.63
CA ALA A 466 21.08 8.81 -3.51
C ALA A 466 20.52 7.43 -3.15
N CYS A 467 19.20 7.22 -3.26
CA CYS A 467 18.59 5.88 -3.03
C CYS A 467 19.18 4.81 -3.95
N TRP A 468 19.52 5.16 -5.20
CA TRP A 468 20.09 4.21 -6.17
C TRP A 468 21.57 3.87 -5.88
N LEU A 469 22.31 4.76 -5.20
CA LEU A 469 23.71 4.46 -4.81
C LEU A 469 23.78 3.29 -3.85
N GLN A 470 22.83 3.25 -2.91
CA GLN A 470 22.88 2.35 -1.78
C GLN A 470 22.20 1.01 -2.07
N SER A 471 21.34 0.94 -3.11
CA SER A 471 20.82 -0.34 -3.57
C SER A 471 21.97 -1.16 -4.15
N ASN A 472 22.43 -2.18 -3.42
CA ASN A 472 23.45 -3.15 -3.84
C ASN A 472 23.11 -3.88 -5.17
N GLN A 473 21.94 -3.63 -5.76
CA GLN A 473 21.57 -4.01 -7.13
C GLN A 473 22.22 -3.11 -8.20
N ILE A 474 23.53 -2.87 -8.10
CA ILE A 474 24.32 -2.13 -9.10
C ILE A 474 24.30 -2.83 -10.48
N THR A 475 23.85 -4.08 -10.58
CA THR A 475 23.70 -4.77 -11.86
C THR A 475 22.24 -4.88 -12.29
N LYS A 476 21.88 -4.00 -13.24
CA LYS A 476 20.74 -4.03 -14.19
C LYS A 476 19.79 -2.86 -13.99
N LEU A 477 20.14 -1.73 -14.61
CA LEU A 477 19.14 -0.94 -15.30
C LEU A 477 18.23 -1.91 -16.07
N SER A 478 16.91 -1.77 -15.95
CA SER A 478 16.00 -2.55 -16.78
C SER A 478 16.38 -2.36 -18.25
N SER A 479 16.17 -3.38 -19.08
CA SER A 479 16.47 -3.31 -20.52
C SER A 479 15.84 -2.10 -21.20
N ASP A 480 14.66 -1.65 -20.73
CA ASP A 480 13.96 -0.44 -21.20
C ASP A 480 14.63 0.88 -20.79
N ARG A 481 15.48 0.89 -19.75
CA ARG A 481 16.27 2.05 -19.34
C ARG A 481 17.64 2.07 -20.00
N LEU A 482 18.28 0.91 -20.21
CA LEU A 482 19.53 0.81 -20.97
C LEU A 482 19.38 1.37 -22.39
N SER A 483 18.24 1.10 -23.04
CA SER A 483 17.93 1.60 -24.40
C SER A 483 17.65 3.10 -24.50
N ARG A 484 17.59 3.83 -23.38
CA ARG A 484 17.40 5.29 -23.35
C ARG A 484 18.66 6.05 -22.93
N VAL A 485 19.66 5.32 -22.45
CA VAL A 485 20.93 5.88 -21.96
C VAL A 485 22.07 5.55 -22.94
N MET A 486 21.99 4.42 -23.64
CA MET A 486 22.65 4.22 -24.95
C MET A 486 21.80 4.81 -26.06
#